data_AF-E1VKM1-F1
#
_entry.id   AF-E1VKM1-F1
#
_cell.length_a   1.000
_cell.length_b   1.000
_cell.length_c   1.000
_cell.angle_alpha   90.00
_cell.angle_beta   90.00
_cell.angle_gamma   90.00
#
_symmetry.space_group_name_H-M   'P 1'
#
loop_
_entity.id
_entity.type
_entity.pdbx_description
1 polymer ?
#
loop_
_entity_poly.entity_id
_entity_poly.type
_entity_poly.pdbx_seq_one_letter_code
_entity_poly.pdbx_strand_id
1 'polypeptide(L)'
;MLINGTLLVQRINGTHGSFSVGKIECEFGILNIKDPHLDQFDSGKYPGRFNVERIFPIGYMTRTGAFIVEIRAKVTDYLFSADEPGMLDSSIALTEIDPLESHSAQAVAILPPAPEKPAAPILQKAVPEKAATPKAPVVDTEMKAPCTVPVIAPPKPPATDPVAELFGELWPLENRVRLDPTTVRSDGENHRKRCMYLKQQGYKFRASSQTWEREGMPQLAVAEVCIL
;
A
#
# COMPACT_ATOMS: atom_id res chain seq x y z
N MET A 1 4.76 -25.09 -8.62
CA MET A 1 5.63 -25.05 -9.81
C MET A 1 6.73 -24.04 -9.52
N LEU A 2 8.00 -24.45 -9.57
CA LEU A 2 9.11 -23.55 -9.30
C LEU A 2 9.52 -22.83 -10.59
N ILE A 3 9.56 -21.49 -10.55
CA ILE A 3 9.92 -20.65 -11.70
C ILE A 3 11.07 -19.72 -11.33
N ASN A 4 11.97 -19.47 -12.28
CA ASN A 4 13.04 -18.48 -12.12
C ASN A 4 12.57 -17.15 -12.73
N GLY A 5 12.90 -16.04 -12.09
CA GLY A 5 12.51 -14.73 -12.60
C GLY A 5 12.93 -13.58 -11.69
N THR A 6 12.40 -12.40 -12.01
CA THR A 6 12.59 -11.20 -11.20
C THR A 6 11.23 -10.73 -10.69
N LEU A 7 11.09 -10.59 -9.37
CA LEU A 7 9.93 -9.98 -8.75
C LEU A 7 10.12 -8.46 -8.68
N LEU A 8 9.28 -7.74 -9.41
CA LEU A 8 9.13 -6.31 -9.30
C LEU A 8 8.09 -6.02 -8.23
N VAL A 9 8.45 -5.33 -7.17
CA VAL A 9 7.51 -4.87 -6.14
C VAL A 9 7.32 -3.37 -6.28
N GLN A 10 6.06 -2.92 -6.30
CA GLN A 10 5.72 -1.51 -6.26
C GLN A 10 4.62 -1.26 -5.23
N ARG A 11 4.84 -0.27 -4.37
CA ARG A 11 3.79 0.24 -3.49
C ARG A 11 2.85 1.15 -4.26
N ILE A 12 1.55 0.87 -4.20
CA ILE A 12 0.49 1.67 -4.81
C ILE A 12 -0.53 2.11 -3.75
N ASN A 13 -1.21 3.23 -4.00
CA ASN A 13 -2.27 3.73 -3.13
C ASN A 13 -3.63 3.35 -3.69
N GLY A 14 -4.40 2.59 -2.91
CA GLY A 14 -5.80 2.27 -3.23
C GLY A 14 -6.78 3.00 -2.34
N THR A 15 -8.07 2.75 -2.60
CA THR A 15 -9.20 3.30 -1.82
C THR A 15 -9.13 2.92 -0.33
N HIS A 16 -8.63 1.72 -0.03
CA HIS A 16 -8.51 1.20 1.34
C HIS A 16 -7.10 1.35 1.93
N GLY A 17 -6.31 2.28 1.38
CA GLY A 17 -4.95 2.55 1.83
C GLY A 17 -3.87 2.02 0.88
N SER A 18 -2.61 2.25 1.27
CA SER A 18 -1.43 1.82 0.51
C SER A 18 -1.24 0.31 0.61
N PHE A 19 -0.98 -0.34 -0.52
CA PHE A 19 -0.65 -1.76 -0.59
C PHE A 19 0.40 -2.00 -1.69
N SER A 20 1.11 -3.10 -1.58
CA SER A 20 2.18 -3.46 -2.51
C SER A 20 1.66 -4.48 -3.52
N VAL A 21 2.01 -4.24 -4.78
CA VAL A 21 1.72 -5.14 -5.90
C VAL A 21 3.02 -5.66 -6.48
N GLY A 22 2.95 -6.86 -7.04
CA GLY A 22 4.09 -7.58 -7.58
C GLY A 22 3.88 -7.93 -9.04
N LYS A 23 4.94 -7.89 -9.84
CA LYS A 23 5.02 -8.53 -11.16
C LYS A 23 6.20 -9.48 -11.16
N ILE A 24 6.00 -10.75 -11.51
CA ILE A 24 7.10 -11.65 -11.81
C ILE A 24 7.32 -11.66 -13.31
N GLU A 25 8.52 -11.26 -13.73
CA GLU A 25 9.02 -11.47 -15.07
C GLU A 25 9.73 -12.82 -15.13
N CYS A 26 9.24 -13.71 -15.99
CA CYS A 26 9.79 -15.05 -16.20
C CYS A 26 9.80 -15.39 -17.69
N GLU A 27 10.40 -16.54 -18.04
CA GLU A 27 10.59 -16.96 -19.44
C GLU A 27 9.29 -17.05 -20.25
N PHE A 28 8.19 -17.43 -19.59
CA PHE A 28 6.88 -17.59 -20.23
C PHE A 28 5.96 -16.36 -20.10
N GLY A 29 6.52 -15.22 -19.64
CA GLY A 29 5.83 -13.92 -19.65
C GLY A 29 5.77 -13.25 -18.28
N ILE A 30 4.78 -12.36 -18.12
CA ILE A 30 4.59 -11.54 -16.93
C ILE A 30 3.42 -12.08 -16.12
N LEU A 31 3.63 -12.30 -14.83
CA LEU A 31 2.61 -12.75 -13.89
C LEU A 31 2.35 -11.67 -12.85
N ASN A 32 1.10 -11.20 -12.76
CA ASN A 32 0.70 -10.23 -11.74
C ASN A 32 0.45 -10.92 -10.40
N ILE A 33 0.93 -10.32 -9.31
CA ILE A 33 0.75 -10.80 -7.95
C ILE A 33 0.12 -9.71 -7.11
N LYS A 34 -0.97 -10.08 -6.46
CA LYS A 34 -1.66 -9.25 -5.48
C LYS A 34 -1.82 -10.07 -4.20
N ASP A 35 -0.79 -10.04 -3.36
CA ASP A 35 -0.71 -10.79 -2.12
C ASP A 35 -0.26 -9.84 -0.99
N PRO A 36 -0.92 -9.82 0.18
CA PRO A 36 -0.45 -9.01 1.30
C PRO A 36 0.97 -9.35 1.77
N HIS A 37 1.51 -10.54 1.45
CA HIS A 37 2.91 -10.89 1.72
C HIS A 37 3.89 -9.89 1.10
N LEU A 38 3.52 -9.26 -0.02
CA LEU A 38 4.33 -8.24 -0.69
C LEU A 38 4.50 -6.95 0.13
N ASP A 39 3.63 -6.70 1.12
CA ASP A 39 3.70 -5.50 1.96
C ASP A 39 4.90 -5.50 2.93
N GLN A 40 5.56 -6.65 3.08
CA GLN A 40 6.83 -6.78 3.81
C GLN A 40 8.00 -6.18 3.03
N PHE A 41 7.96 -6.22 1.70
CA PHE A 41 9.04 -5.79 0.84
C PHE A 41 9.03 -4.29 0.64
N ASP A 42 10.19 -3.74 0.28
CA ASP A 42 10.30 -2.38 -0.23
C ASP A 42 10.19 -2.39 -1.75
N SER A 43 9.80 -1.26 -2.34
CA SER A 43 9.64 -1.14 -3.79
C SER A 43 10.98 -1.36 -4.49
N GLY A 44 11.02 -2.23 -5.49
CA GLY A 44 12.25 -2.55 -6.22
C GLY A 44 12.23 -3.89 -6.95
N LYS A 45 13.40 -4.30 -7.44
CA LYS A 45 13.59 -5.55 -8.19
C LYS A 45 14.25 -6.61 -7.33
N TYR A 46 13.66 -7.78 -7.24
CA TYR A 46 14.19 -8.90 -6.47
C TYR A 46 14.37 -10.14 -7.36
N PRO A 47 15.60 -10.45 -7.79
CA PRO A 47 15.88 -11.67 -8.55
C PRO A 47 15.75 -12.88 -7.63
N GLY A 48 15.13 -13.95 -8.14
CA GLY A 48 14.92 -15.15 -7.35
C GLY A 48 14.18 -16.26 -8.05
N ARG A 49 13.71 -17.20 -7.23
CA ARG A 49 12.91 -18.35 -7.64
C ARG A 49 11.61 -18.34 -6.85
N PHE A 50 10.50 -18.66 -7.52
CA PHE A 50 9.16 -18.51 -6.97
C PHE A 50 8.40 -19.82 -7.11
N ASN A 51 7.86 -20.32 -5.99
CA ASN A 51 7.02 -21.50 -6.01
C ASN A 51 5.57 -21.10 -6.25
N VAL A 52 5.13 -21.15 -7.51
CA VAL A 52 3.78 -20.79 -7.94
C VAL A 52 2.81 -21.95 -7.65
N GLU A 53 1.77 -21.68 -6.87
CA GLU A 53 0.67 -22.60 -6.55
C GLU A 53 -0.25 -22.77 -7.77
N ARG A 54 -0.65 -21.65 -8.38
CA ARG A 54 -1.55 -21.61 -9.54
C ARG A 54 -1.36 -20.33 -10.32
N ILE A 55 -1.48 -20.44 -11.64
CA ILE A 55 -1.64 -19.31 -12.57
C ILE A 55 -3.09 -19.30 -13.04
N PHE A 56 -3.74 -18.13 -13.01
CA PHE A 56 -5.15 -18.00 -13.38
C PHE A 56 -5.44 -16.61 -13.97
N PRO A 57 -6.32 -16.51 -14.97
CA PRO A 57 -6.77 -15.23 -15.49
C PRO A 57 -7.77 -14.58 -14.51
N ILE A 58 -7.71 -13.26 -14.38
CA ILE A 58 -8.76 -12.43 -13.80
C ILE A 58 -9.23 -11.45 -14.86
N GLY A 59 -10.53 -11.51 -15.17
CA GLY A 59 -11.20 -10.56 -16.04
C GLY A 59 -11.91 -9.49 -15.21
N TYR A 60 -11.80 -8.22 -15.59
CA TYR A 60 -12.66 -7.16 -15.06
C TYR A 60 -13.07 -6.19 -16.15
N MET A 61 -14.21 -5.55 -15.97
CA MET A 61 -14.65 -4.47 -16.85
C MET A 61 -14.20 -3.13 -16.29
N THR A 62 -13.62 -2.29 -17.15
CA THR A 62 -13.30 -0.91 -16.82
C THR A 62 -14.58 -0.08 -16.75
N ARG A 63 -14.51 1.10 -16.13
CA ARG A 63 -15.61 2.07 -16.14
C ARG A 63 -15.97 2.56 -17.55
N THR A 64 -15.04 2.41 -18.50
CA THR A 64 -15.20 2.75 -19.91
C THR A 64 -15.80 1.62 -20.75
N GLY A 65 -16.06 0.45 -20.16
CA GLY A 65 -16.71 -0.69 -20.80
C GLY A 65 -15.75 -1.70 -21.46
N ALA A 66 -14.44 -1.50 -21.36
CA ALA A 66 -13.45 -2.45 -21.87
C ALA A 66 -13.33 -3.66 -20.94
N PHE A 67 -13.23 -4.87 -21.50
CA PHE A 67 -12.96 -6.09 -20.74
C PHE A 67 -11.45 -6.37 -20.75
N ILE A 68 -10.83 -6.26 -19.57
CA ILE A 68 -9.40 -6.50 -19.37
C ILE A 68 -9.21 -7.86 -18.71
N VAL A 69 -8.30 -8.67 -19.26
CA VAL A 69 -7.88 -9.95 -18.66
C VAL A 69 -6.43 -9.83 -18.20
N GLU A 70 -6.20 -9.97 -16.90
CA GLU A 70 -4.88 -10.04 -16.30
C GLU A 70 -4.51 -11.48 -15.96
N ILE A 71 -3.29 -11.90 -16.29
CA ILE A 71 -2.76 -13.17 -15.83
C ILE A 71 -2.18 -12.98 -14.43
N ARG A 72 -2.77 -13.65 -13.43
CA ARG A 72 -2.29 -13.61 -12.05
C ARG A 72 -1.70 -14.93 -11.61
N ALA A 73 -0.74 -14.86 -10.70
CA ALA A 73 -0.15 -16.01 -10.05
C ALA A 73 -0.33 -15.93 -8.53
N LYS A 74 -0.67 -17.06 -7.93
CA LYS A 74 -0.60 -17.25 -6.47
C LYS A 74 0.71 -17.93 -6.14
N VAL A 75 1.57 -17.26 -5.38
CA VAL A 75 2.89 -17.77 -4.99
C VAL A 75 2.82 -18.27 -3.55
N THR A 76 3.37 -19.46 -3.30
CA THR A 76 3.45 -20.03 -1.95
C THR A 76 4.75 -19.66 -1.26
N ASP A 77 5.86 -19.76 -1.98
CA ASP A 77 7.19 -19.49 -1.43
C ASP A 77 8.00 -18.58 -2.35
N TYR A 78 8.77 -17.68 -1.75
CA TYR A 78 9.66 -16.76 -2.43
C TYR A 78 11.11 -17.06 -2.00
N LEU A 79 11.97 -17.41 -2.96
CA LEU A 79 13.38 -17.70 -2.73
C LEU A 79 14.22 -16.62 -3.43
N PHE A 80 14.57 -15.57 -2.70
CA PHE A 80 15.35 -14.46 -3.23
C PHE A 80 16.84 -14.72 -3.19
N SER A 81 17.56 -14.23 -4.19
CA SER A 81 19.02 -14.31 -4.24
C SER A 81 19.71 -13.13 -3.55
N ALA A 82 19.00 -12.02 -3.32
CA ALA A 82 19.52 -10.80 -2.71
C ALA A 82 18.52 -10.21 -1.71
N ASP A 83 19.04 -9.59 -0.65
CA ASP A 83 18.24 -8.91 0.37
C ASP A 83 17.82 -7.50 -0.02
N GLU A 84 18.67 -6.79 -0.75
CA GLU A 84 18.42 -5.42 -1.17
C GLU A 84 17.72 -5.39 -2.52
N PRO A 85 16.69 -4.53 -2.68
CA PRO A 85 16.06 -4.32 -3.97
C PRO A 85 17.04 -3.70 -4.98
N GLY A 86 17.09 -4.26 -6.18
CA GLY A 86 17.62 -3.55 -7.34
C GLY A 86 16.77 -2.33 -7.69
N MET A 87 17.37 -1.33 -8.31
CA MET A 87 16.67 -0.11 -8.74
C MET A 87 15.52 -0.46 -9.70
N LEU A 88 14.33 0.09 -9.42
CA LEU A 88 13.18 -0.06 -10.30
C LEU A 88 13.32 0.90 -11.48
N ASP A 89 13.67 0.38 -12.66
CA ASP A 89 13.62 1.17 -13.89
C ASP A 89 12.16 1.58 -14.14
N SER A 90 11.90 2.88 -14.20
CA SER A 90 10.59 3.50 -14.36
C SER A 90 9.90 3.20 -15.71
N SER A 91 10.58 2.50 -16.63
CA SER A 91 10.04 2.01 -17.90
C SER A 91 9.11 0.81 -17.74
N ILE A 92 9.14 0.11 -16.60
CA ILE A 92 8.25 -1.04 -16.33
C ILE A 92 7.14 -0.58 -15.40
N ALA A 93 6.14 0.10 -15.95
CA ALA A 93 4.97 0.49 -15.17
C ALA A 93 4.23 -0.77 -14.68
N LEU A 94 4.13 -0.98 -13.36
CA LEU A 94 3.28 -2.05 -12.82
C LEU A 94 1.79 -1.78 -13.08
N THR A 95 1.43 -0.53 -13.36
CA THR A 95 0.14 -0.14 -13.90
C THR A 95 0.26 -0.05 -15.41
N GLU A 96 -0.30 -0.99 -16.16
CA GLU A 96 -0.41 -0.82 -17.60
C GLU A 96 -1.38 0.34 -17.86
N ILE A 97 -0.88 1.37 -18.54
CA ILE A 97 -1.68 2.51 -18.98
C ILE A 97 -2.69 1.98 -19.99
N ASP A 98 -3.97 2.28 -19.79
CA ASP A 98 -5.04 1.93 -20.74
C ASP A 98 -4.62 2.46 -22.13
N PRO A 99 -4.64 1.62 -23.20
CA PRO A 99 -4.37 2.07 -24.57
C PRO A 99 -5.16 3.32 -24.99
N LEU A 100 -6.30 3.61 -24.36
CA LEU A 100 -7.11 4.81 -24.59
C LEU A 100 -6.73 6.02 -23.70
N GLU A 101 -6.01 5.85 -22.59
CA GLU A 101 -5.50 6.97 -21.77
C GLU A 101 -4.29 7.67 -22.42
N SER A 102 -3.66 7.05 -23.43
CA SER A 102 -2.50 7.61 -24.14
C SER A 102 -2.81 8.85 -25.01
N HIS A 103 -4.07 9.30 -25.12
CA HIS A 103 -4.45 10.36 -26.07
C HIS A 103 -4.86 11.72 -25.48
N SER A 104 -4.72 11.96 -24.16
CA SER A 104 -5.13 13.24 -23.56
C SER A 104 -4.00 14.12 -23.04
N ALA A 105 -2.73 13.71 -23.16
CA ALA A 105 -1.58 14.44 -22.61
C ALA A 105 -0.59 15.02 -23.64
N GLN A 106 -0.89 14.97 -24.95
CA GLN A 106 -0.10 15.67 -25.97
C GLN A 106 -0.95 16.72 -26.70
N ALA A 107 -1.31 17.77 -25.97
CA ALA A 107 -1.55 19.09 -26.56
C ALA A 107 -0.56 20.09 -25.94
N VAL A 108 0.75 19.77 -26.01
CA VAL A 108 1.78 20.77 -25.77
C VAL A 108 1.88 21.64 -27.03
N ALA A 109 1.31 22.83 -26.90
CA ALA A 109 1.79 24.09 -27.43
C ALA A 109 2.74 24.01 -28.64
N ILE A 110 2.20 24.22 -29.83
CA ILE A 110 2.95 24.77 -30.96
C ILE A 110 2.36 26.16 -31.23
N LEU A 111 2.99 27.19 -30.65
CA LEU A 111 2.95 28.56 -31.18
C LEU A 111 3.89 28.60 -32.39
N PRO A 112 3.55 29.32 -33.48
CA PRO A 112 4.13 30.65 -33.66
C PRO A 112 3.20 31.63 -34.46
N PRO A 113 3.68 32.79 -34.95
CA PRO A 113 3.52 34.14 -34.42
C PRO A 113 2.40 34.98 -35.09
N ALA A 114 2.11 36.14 -34.48
CA ALA A 114 1.11 37.13 -34.91
C ALA A 114 1.40 37.81 -36.27
N PRO A 115 0.36 38.36 -36.93
CA PRO A 115 0.35 39.82 -37.16
C PRO A 115 -1.01 40.50 -36.85
N GLU A 116 -0.97 41.83 -36.84
CA GLU A 116 -1.84 42.78 -36.13
C GLU A 116 -3.22 43.12 -36.76
N LYS A 117 -4.11 43.63 -35.88
CA LYS A 117 -5.45 44.32 -35.95
C LYS A 117 -5.77 45.23 -37.17
N PRO A 118 -6.99 45.82 -37.35
CA PRO A 118 -8.17 46.04 -36.44
C PRO A 118 -9.54 45.63 -37.07
N ALA A 119 -10.74 45.59 -36.44
CA ALA A 119 -11.44 46.54 -35.57
C ALA A 119 -12.68 45.87 -34.89
N ALA A 120 -13.11 46.44 -33.75
CA ALA A 120 -14.27 46.06 -32.93
C ALA A 120 -15.61 46.64 -33.49
N PRO A 121 -16.84 46.42 -32.92
CA PRO A 121 -17.22 46.67 -31.50
C PRO A 121 -18.14 45.60 -30.83
N ILE A 122 -17.92 45.27 -29.55
CA ILE A 122 -18.68 45.66 -28.31
C ILE A 122 -20.13 45.13 -28.25
N LEU A 123 -20.44 44.32 -27.22
CA LEU A 123 -21.46 44.65 -26.21
C LEU A 123 -21.35 43.75 -24.96
N GLN A 124 -21.33 44.44 -23.82
CA GLN A 124 -21.12 43.99 -22.44
C GLN A 124 -22.42 43.55 -21.76
N LYS A 125 -22.28 42.79 -20.65
CA LYS A 125 -22.87 42.99 -19.30
C LYS A 125 -23.05 41.62 -18.63
N ALA A 126 -22.96 41.42 -17.31
CA ALA A 126 -22.50 42.17 -16.15
C ALA A 126 -22.62 41.19 -14.96
N VAL A 127 -21.76 41.34 -13.96
CA VAL A 127 -21.96 40.81 -12.59
C VAL A 127 -22.75 41.88 -11.79
N PRO A 128 -23.64 41.49 -10.86
CA PRO A 128 -23.40 41.71 -9.41
C PRO A 128 -23.88 40.51 -8.56
N GLU A 129 -23.15 40.04 -7.54
CA GLU A 129 -23.05 40.51 -6.14
C GLU A 129 -24.38 40.63 -5.35
N LYS A 130 -24.43 39.81 -4.27
CA LYS A 130 -24.91 40.10 -2.89
C LYS A 130 -26.34 39.77 -2.43
N ALA A 131 -26.36 39.36 -1.15
CA ALA A 131 -27.42 39.43 -0.13
C ALA A 131 -28.46 38.29 -0.19
N ALA A 132 -28.91 37.63 0.88
CA ALA A 132 -28.78 37.81 2.33
C ALA A 132 -29.25 36.53 3.07
N THR A 133 -28.63 36.16 4.20
CA THR A 133 -29.30 35.56 5.39
C THR A 133 -30.16 36.66 6.07
N PRO A 134 -31.13 36.43 7.00
CA PRO A 134 -31.21 35.35 8.00
C PRO A 134 -32.66 34.91 8.41
N LYS A 135 -32.80 33.88 9.28
CA LYS A 135 -33.48 33.97 10.60
C LYS A 135 -33.73 32.61 11.27
N ALA A 136 -33.28 32.50 12.53
CA ALA A 136 -33.81 31.60 13.57
C ALA A 136 -35.18 32.10 14.09
N PRO A 137 -35.90 31.30 14.91
CA PRO A 137 -35.81 31.45 16.38
C PRO A 137 -35.80 30.10 17.13
N VAL A 138 -34.92 29.84 18.10
CA VAL A 138 -34.99 30.15 19.56
C VAL A 138 -36.28 29.68 20.26
N VAL A 139 -36.16 28.64 21.10
CA VAL A 139 -36.87 28.53 22.38
C VAL A 139 -35.91 27.96 23.43
N ASP A 140 -35.59 28.82 24.39
CA ASP A 140 -34.89 28.58 25.65
C ASP A 140 -35.89 27.99 26.66
N THR A 141 -35.52 26.99 27.47
CA THR A 141 -36.05 26.84 28.85
C THR A 141 -35.13 25.94 29.66
N GLU A 142 -34.67 26.52 30.75
CA GLU A 142 -33.68 26.09 31.72
C GLU A 142 -34.24 25.13 32.81
N MET A 143 -33.32 24.42 33.47
CA MET A 143 -33.31 24.09 34.91
C MET A 143 -34.15 22.91 35.44
N LYS A 144 -33.47 21.80 35.80
CA LYS A 144 -33.35 21.27 37.19
C LYS A 144 -32.68 19.88 37.25
N ALA A 145 -31.67 19.75 38.12
CA ALA A 145 -31.25 18.47 38.72
C ALA A 145 -32.15 18.15 39.94
N PRO A 146 -32.23 16.89 40.44
CA PRO A 146 -31.14 16.35 41.26
C PRO A 146 -30.87 14.83 41.16
N CYS A 147 -29.61 14.48 41.44
CA CYS A 147 -29.07 13.27 42.09
C CYS A 147 -29.78 11.90 41.93
N THR A 148 -29.11 10.94 41.27
CA THR A 148 -29.27 9.51 41.59
C THR A 148 -27.99 8.74 41.26
N VAL A 149 -27.35 8.22 42.33
CA VAL A 149 -26.36 7.12 42.47
C VAL A 149 -25.29 6.85 41.39
N PRO A 150 -23.98 6.84 41.74
CA PRO A 150 -22.98 6.22 40.88
C PRO A 150 -23.14 4.70 40.94
N VAL A 151 -23.74 4.11 39.91
CA VAL A 151 -23.60 2.68 39.64
C VAL A 151 -22.11 2.45 39.36
N ILE A 152 -21.47 1.68 40.23
CA ILE A 152 -20.10 1.19 40.02
C ILE A 152 -20.14 0.39 38.71
N ALA A 153 -19.61 0.98 37.64
CA ALA A 153 -19.31 0.24 36.42
C ALA A 153 -18.35 -0.90 36.80
N PRO A 154 -18.56 -2.13 36.31
CA PRO A 154 -17.56 -3.18 36.47
C PRO A 154 -16.21 -2.66 35.92
N PRO A 155 -15.07 -3.04 36.53
CA PRO A 155 -13.78 -2.57 36.08
C PRO A 155 -13.65 -2.86 34.59
N LYS A 156 -13.54 -1.80 33.79
CA LYS A 156 -13.13 -1.88 32.39
C LYS A 156 -11.87 -2.75 32.40
N PRO A 157 -11.81 -3.87 31.65
CA PRO A 157 -10.57 -4.62 31.54
C PRO A 157 -9.45 -3.64 31.17
N PRO A 158 -8.24 -3.79 31.73
CA PRO A 158 -7.13 -2.89 31.40
C PRO A 158 -7.10 -2.80 29.88
N ALA A 159 -7.05 -1.57 29.35
CA ALA A 159 -7.03 -1.36 27.91
C ALA A 159 -5.90 -2.21 27.34
N THR A 160 -6.25 -3.33 26.71
CA THR A 160 -5.28 -4.19 26.04
C THR A 160 -4.58 -3.29 25.04
N ASP A 161 -3.26 -3.17 25.15
CA ASP A 161 -2.50 -2.35 24.23
C ASP A 161 -2.84 -2.82 22.81
N PRO A 162 -3.37 -1.96 21.92
CA PRO A 162 -3.87 -2.38 20.61
C PRO A 162 -2.77 -3.02 19.75
N VAL A 163 -1.50 -2.75 20.07
CA VAL A 163 -0.32 -3.37 19.46
C VAL A 163 -0.10 -4.79 19.99
N ALA A 164 -0.29 -5.04 21.29
CA ALA A 164 -0.17 -6.38 21.86
C ALA A 164 -1.23 -7.32 21.28
N GLU A 165 -2.45 -6.84 21.07
CA GLU A 165 -3.50 -7.61 20.38
C GLU A 165 -3.15 -7.87 18.90
N LEU A 166 -2.56 -6.88 18.21
CA LEU A 166 -2.16 -7.01 16.81
C LEU A 166 -1.10 -8.10 16.61
N PHE A 167 -0.13 -8.22 17.53
CA PHE A 167 0.98 -9.18 17.42
C PHE A 167 0.74 -10.49 18.19
N GLY A 168 -0.17 -10.51 19.17
CA GLY A 168 -0.50 -11.70 19.95
C GLY A 168 0.74 -12.29 20.63
N GLU A 169 1.05 -13.54 20.31
CA GLU A 169 2.21 -14.28 20.85
C GLU A 169 3.58 -13.73 20.41
N LEU A 170 3.63 -12.94 19.33
CA LEU A 170 4.86 -12.28 18.88
C LEU A 170 5.20 -11.03 19.74
N TRP A 171 4.32 -10.65 20.67
CA TRP A 171 4.55 -9.54 21.59
C TRP A 171 5.17 -10.04 22.91
N PRO A 172 6.21 -9.38 23.45
CA PRO A 172 6.90 -8.20 22.93
C PRO A 172 7.84 -8.51 21.76
N LEU A 173 8.01 -7.53 20.86
CA LEU A 173 8.87 -7.70 19.68
C LEU A 173 10.35 -7.80 20.07
N GLU A 174 11.01 -8.85 19.58
CA GLU A 174 12.45 -9.06 19.71
C GLU A 174 13.26 -8.31 18.64
N ASN A 175 14.59 -8.40 18.68
CA ASN A 175 15.46 -7.82 17.65
C ASN A 175 15.24 -8.43 16.25
N ARG A 176 14.79 -9.69 16.20
CA ARG A 176 14.46 -10.41 14.97
C ARG A 176 13.04 -10.96 15.07
N VAL A 177 12.19 -10.60 14.13
CA VAL A 177 10.77 -11.02 14.11
C VAL A 177 10.47 -11.70 12.78
N ARG A 178 9.84 -12.87 12.84
CA ARG A 178 9.32 -13.55 11.65
C ARG A 178 7.79 -13.51 11.70
N LEU A 179 7.19 -12.91 10.68
CA LEU A 179 5.74 -12.96 10.54
C LEU A 179 5.36 -14.31 9.93
N ASP A 180 4.33 -14.95 10.49
CA ASP A 180 3.85 -16.23 9.97
C ASP A 180 3.18 -16.02 8.59
N PRO A 181 3.69 -16.64 7.51
CA PRO A 181 3.13 -16.50 6.17
C PRO A 181 1.72 -17.10 6.03
N THR A 182 1.29 -17.99 6.93
CA THR A 182 -0.06 -18.57 6.89
C THR A 182 -1.12 -17.54 7.27
N THR A 183 -0.82 -16.64 8.21
CA THR A 183 -1.74 -15.58 8.66
C THR A 183 -2.03 -14.53 7.58
N VAL A 184 -1.16 -14.42 6.58
CA VAL A 184 -1.38 -13.58 5.39
C VAL A 184 -2.63 -13.99 4.63
N ARG A 185 -2.88 -15.31 4.55
CA ARG A 185 -3.96 -15.88 3.75
C ARG A 185 -5.33 -15.69 4.39
N SER A 186 -5.40 -15.73 5.72
CA SER A 186 -6.65 -15.51 6.47
C SER A 186 -6.90 -14.02 6.71
N ASP A 187 -5.87 -13.24 7.08
CA ASP A 187 -6.01 -11.90 7.65
C ASP A 187 -5.01 -10.90 7.05
N GLY A 188 -5.13 -10.66 5.74
CA GLY A 188 -4.27 -9.74 5.01
C GLY A 188 -4.24 -8.30 5.55
N GLU A 189 -5.33 -7.82 6.17
CA GLU A 189 -5.39 -6.49 6.79
C GLU A 189 -4.51 -6.40 8.05
N ASN A 190 -4.57 -7.41 8.93
CA ASN A 190 -3.74 -7.45 10.12
C ASN A 190 -2.27 -7.64 9.74
N HIS A 191 -1.99 -8.44 8.71
CA HIS A 191 -0.63 -8.55 8.18
C HIS A 191 -0.07 -7.19 7.72
N ARG A 192 -0.86 -6.39 7.00
CA ARG A 192 -0.47 -5.02 6.60
C ARG A 192 -0.20 -4.11 7.79
N LYS A 193 -1.07 -4.13 8.80
CA LYS A 193 -0.90 -3.35 10.02
C LYS A 193 0.39 -3.74 10.75
N ARG A 194 0.70 -5.04 10.86
CA ARG A 194 1.95 -5.56 11.45
C ARG A 194 3.17 -5.06 10.66
N CYS A 195 3.16 -5.16 9.33
CA CYS A 195 4.24 -4.68 8.48
C CYS A 195 4.45 -3.16 8.63
N MET A 196 3.36 -2.39 8.62
CA MET A 196 3.41 -0.94 8.78
C MET A 196 3.98 -0.55 10.14
N TYR A 197 3.58 -1.23 11.21
CA TYR A 197 4.12 -1.01 12.55
C TYR A 197 5.62 -1.32 12.61
N LEU A 198 6.06 -2.46 12.07
CA LEU A 198 7.48 -2.84 12.04
C LEU A 198 8.34 -1.80 11.30
N LYS A 199 7.87 -1.32 10.13
CA LYS A 199 8.55 -0.25 9.38
C LYS A 199 8.63 1.07 10.19
N GLN A 200 7.56 1.44 10.90
CA GLN A 200 7.54 2.64 11.77
C GLN A 200 8.50 2.53 12.96
N GLN A 201 8.72 1.32 13.47
CA GLN A 201 9.65 1.06 14.57
C GLN A 201 11.11 0.92 14.11
N GLY A 202 11.40 1.09 12.82
CA GLY A 202 12.76 1.01 12.27
C GLY A 202 13.26 -0.41 12.02
N TYR A 203 12.36 -1.40 11.91
CA TYR A 203 12.75 -2.73 11.44
C TYR A 203 12.93 -2.72 9.92
N LYS A 204 13.99 -3.38 9.46
CA LYS A 204 14.25 -3.65 8.05
C LYS A 204 13.92 -5.11 7.74
N PHE A 205 13.21 -5.32 6.65
CA PHE A 205 12.90 -6.67 6.19
C PHE A 205 14.07 -7.23 5.36
N ARG A 206 14.48 -8.47 5.67
CA ARG A 206 15.49 -9.23 4.91
C ARG A 206 14.77 -10.23 4.02
N ALA A 207 14.84 -10.03 2.70
CA ALA A 207 14.12 -10.85 1.73
C ALA A 207 14.63 -12.31 1.71
N SER A 208 15.93 -12.55 1.84
CA SER A 208 16.53 -13.88 1.79
C SER A 208 16.11 -14.76 2.97
N SER A 209 16.10 -14.20 4.18
CA SER A 209 15.70 -14.91 5.41
C SER A 209 14.22 -14.79 5.74
N GLN A 210 13.49 -13.90 5.05
CA GLN A 210 12.10 -13.52 5.34
C GLN A 210 11.89 -13.11 6.81
N THR A 211 12.84 -12.34 7.36
CA THR A 211 12.81 -11.87 8.75
C THR A 211 12.93 -10.36 8.82
N TRP A 212 12.27 -9.77 9.81
CA TRP A 212 12.42 -8.38 10.18
C TRP A 212 13.54 -8.25 11.20
N GLU A 213 14.46 -7.31 11.00
CA GLU A 213 15.58 -7.05 11.91
C GLU A 213 15.57 -5.59 12.32
N ARG A 214 15.72 -5.32 13.62
CA ARG A 214 15.81 -3.95 14.14
C ARG A 214 17.19 -3.38 13.86
N GLU A 215 17.27 -2.32 13.07
CA GLU A 215 18.53 -1.63 12.80
C GLU A 215 18.90 -0.76 14.01
N GLY A 216 19.82 -1.23 14.86
CA GLY A 216 20.22 -0.47 16.06
C GLY A 216 20.98 -1.21 17.15
N MET A 217 21.26 -2.50 17.03
CA MET A 217 22.22 -3.19 17.91
C MET A 217 23.09 -4.12 17.06
N PRO A 218 24.43 -4.07 17.21
CA PRO A 218 25.28 -5.04 16.53
C PRO A 218 24.83 -6.43 16.98
N GLN A 219 24.52 -7.30 16.01
CA GLN A 219 24.45 -8.72 16.27
C GLN A 219 25.76 -9.08 16.97
N LEU A 220 25.68 -9.54 18.23
CA LEU A 220 26.81 -10.19 18.88
C LEU A 220 27.22 -11.31 17.94
N ALA A 221 28.31 -11.08 17.21
CA ALA A 221 28.97 -12.10 16.43
C ALA A 221 29.14 -13.28 17.38
N VAL A 222 28.52 -14.40 17.02
CA VAL A 222 28.79 -15.68 17.68
C VAL A 222 30.24 -15.97 17.35
N ALA A 223 31.14 -15.54 18.23
CA ALA A 223 32.51 -16.01 18.20
C ALA A 223 32.41 -17.52 18.42
N GLU A 224 32.54 -18.27 17.34
CA GLU A 224 33.00 -19.66 17.43
C GLU A 224 34.31 -19.60 18.21
N VAL A 225 34.21 -19.87 19.51
CA VAL A 225 35.35 -20.22 20.33
C VAL A 225 35.83 -21.56 19.78
N CYS A 226 36.76 -21.50 18.83
CA CYS A 226 37.63 -22.61 18.52
C CYS A 226 38.43 -22.92 19.79
N ILE A 227 37.91 -23.85 20.60
CA ILE A 227 38.69 -24.50 21.64
C ILE A 227 39.59 -25.51 20.93
N LEU A 228 40.86 -25.10 20.81
CA LEU A 228 42.12 -25.87 20.70
C LEU A 228 42.20 -27.00 19.67
#